data_AF-A0A3D2FWT3-F1
#
_entry.id   AF-A0A3D2FWT3-F1
#
_cell.length_a   1.000
_cell.length_b   1.000
_cell.length_c   1.000
_cell.angle_alpha   90.00
_cell.angle_beta   90.00
_cell.angle_gamma   90.00
#
_symmetry.space_group_name_H-M   'P 1'
#
loop_
_entity.id
_entity.type
_entity.pdbx_description
1 polymer ?
#
loop_
_entity_poly.entity_id
_entity_poly.type
_entity_poly.pdbx_seq_one_letter_code
_entity_poly.pdbx_strand_id
1 'polypeptide(L)'
;DVQDDHFGITLFFGGKPSSMTVPFAAVTSFNDPSVGFGLQFEPDETMLDETADPEIEAPAEETDADPQAGGSAEVVSLDSFRKPS
;
A
#
# COMPACT_ATOMS: atom_id res chain seq x y z
N ASP A 1 15.56 -2.52 -2.03
CA ASP A 1 16.68 -2.48 -1.06
C ASP A 1 16.20 -1.80 0.22
N VAL A 2 16.99 -1.81 1.30
CA VAL A 2 16.60 -1.17 2.56
C VAL A 2 17.78 -0.33 3.04
N GLN A 3 17.51 0.93 3.34
CA GLN A 3 18.44 1.91 3.89
C GLN A 3 17.94 2.36 5.27
N ASP A 4 18.63 3.32 5.89
CA ASP A 4 18.30 3.76 7.25
C ASP A 4 16.96 4.51 7.36
N ASP A 5 16.57 5.27 6.33
CA ASP A 5 15.39 6.15 6.33
C ASP A 5 14.31 5.74 5.31
N HIS A 6 14.61 4.79 4.42
CA HIS A 6 13.70 4.33 3.38
C HIS A 6 13.94 2.89 2.95
N PHE A 7 13.00 2.37 2.18
CA PHE A 7 13.15 1.11 1.47
C PHE A 7 12.71 1.24 0.01
N GLY A 8 13.38 0.51 -0.87
CA GLY A 8 13.08 0.41 -2.29
C GLY A 8 12.40 -0.91 -2.64
N ILE A 9 11.34 -0.86 -3.44
CA ILE A 9 10.60 -2.02 -3.96
C ILE A 9 10.39 -1.91 -5.46
N THR A 10 10.11 -3.04 -6.10
CA THR A 10 9.55 -3.06 -7.46
C THR A 10 8.23 -3.80 -7.41
N LEU A 11 7.17 -3.14 -7.87
CA LEU A 11 5.83 -3.70 -8.00
C LEU A 11 5.47 -3.84 -9.48
N PHE A 12 4.52 -4.72 -9.78
CA PHE A 12 4.03 -4.90 -11.15
C PHE A 12 2.60 -4.38 -11.25
N PHE A 13 2.39 -3.35 -12.06
CA PHE A 13 1.07 -2.77 -12.34
C PHE A 13 0.68 -3.14 -13.77
N GLY A 14 -0.40 -3.91 -13.95
CA GLY A 14 -0.79 -4.41 -15.26
C GLY A 14 0.32 -5.20 -15.97
N GLY A 15 1.11 -5.96 -15.21
CA GLY A 15 2.24 -6.74 -15.72
C GLY A 15 3.50 -5.93 -16.06
N LYS A 16 3.51 -4.61 -15.82
CA LYS A 16 4.68 -3.75 -16.04
C LYS A 16 5.40 -3.46 -14.73
N PRO A 17 6.73 -3.65 -14.65
CA PRO A 17 7.49 -3.34 -13.44
C PRO A 17 7.55 -1.83 -13.21
N SER A 18 7.39 -1.42 -11.96
CA SER A 18 7.52 -0.05 -11.48
C SER A 18 8.32 -0.06 -10.18
N SER A 19 9.44 0.65 -10.16
CA SER A 19 10.27 0.80 -8.97
C SER A 19 9.81 2.00 -8.15
N MET A 20 9.75 1.83 -6.83
CA MET A 20 9.29 2.83 -5.88
C MET A 20 10.22 2.85 -4.67
N THR A 21 10.56 4.05 -4.22
CA THR A 21 11.26 4.29 -2.95
C THR A 21 10.27 4.86 -1.94
N VAL A 22 10.20 4.26 -0.77
CA VAL A 22 9.24 4.60 0.28
C VAL A 22 10.00 4.98 1.56
N PRO A 23 9.95 6.25 1.99
CA PRO A 23 10.45 6.65 3.31
C PRO A 23 9.68 5.95 4.42
N PHE A 24 10.35 5.59 5.52
CA PHE A 24 9.66 4.98 6.67
C PHE A 24 8.65 5.91 7.31
N ALA A 25 8.94 7.22 7.33
CA ALA A 25 8.02 8.24 7.86
C ALA A 25 6.70 8.36 7.07
N ALA A 26 6.64 7.84 5.84
CA ALA A 26 5.43 7.84 5.02
C ALA A 26 4.51 6.63 5.32
N VAL A 27 4.95 5.66 6.13
CA VAL A 27 4.16 4.47 6.46
C VAL A 27 3.14 4.80 7.55
N THR A 28 1.86 4.64 7.23
CA THR A 28 0.77 4.89 8.19
C THR A 28 0.28 3.61 8.87
N SER A 29 0.39 2.46 8.20
CA SER A 29 0.01 1.17 8.76
C SER A 29 0.86 0.03 8.19
N PHE A 30 0.99 -1.04 8.96
CA PHE A 30 1.63 -2.28 8.54
C PHE A 30 0.77 -3.46 8.97
N ASN A 31 0.55 -4.42 8.07
CA ASN A 31 -0.25 -5.61 8.35
C ASN A 31 0.43 -6.87 7.81
N ASP A 32 0.53 -7.90 8.66
CA ASP A 32 0.95 -9.24 8.28
C ASP A 32 -0.18 -10.25 8.56
N PRO A 33 -0.96 -10.64 7.53
CA PRO A 33 -2.06 -11.59 7.67
C PRO A 33 -1.64 -13.00 8.11
N SER A 34 -0.39 -13.40 7.83
CA SER A 34 0.07 -14.77 8.06
C SER A 34 0.13 -15.14 9.55
N VAL A 35 0.30 -14.11 10.38
CA VAL A 35 0.37 -14.23 11.84
C VAL A 35 -0.67 -13.36 12.55
N GLY A 36 -1.56 -12.68 11.82
CA GLY A 36 -2.59 -11.81 12.38
C GLY A 36 -2.03 -10.61 13.14
N PHE A 37 -0.94 -10.03 12.66
CA PHE A 37 -0.22 -8.93 13.31
C PHE A 37 -0.42 -7.62 12.54
N GLY A 38 -0.52 -6.50 13.25
CA GLY A 38 -0.60 -5.18 12.63
C GLY A 38 -0.08 -4.06 13.53
N LEU A 39 0.42 -3.01 12.90
CA LEU A 39 0.87 -1.77 13.52
C LEU A 39 0.18 -0.58 12.83
N GLN A 40 -0.13 0.44 13.61
CA GLN A 40 -0.62 1.73 13.13
C GLN A 40 0.33 2.81 13.63
N PHE A 41 0.70 3.74 12.76
CA PHE A 41 1.57 4.87 13.06
C PHE A 41 0.77 6.15 13.02
N GLU A 42 0.97 7.03 14.01
CA GLU A 42 0.41 8.38 13.98
C GLU A 42 1.37 9.30 13.22
N PRO A 43 0.86 10.27 12.46
CA PRO A 43 1.70 11.25 11.79
C PRO A 43 2.43 12.09 12.83
N ASP A 44 3.76 12.10 12.77
CA ASP A 44 4.57 13.01 13.59
C ASP A 44 4.28 14.45 13.17
N GLU A 45 3.56 15.23 14.00
CA GLU A 45 3.24 16.64 13.72
C GLU A 45 4.50 17.52 13.56
N THR A 46 5.66 17.02 13.98
CA THR A 46 6.96 17.70 13.85
C THR A 46 7.70 17.39 12.54
N MET A 47 7.23 16.43 11.74
CA MET A 47 7.83 16.01 10.46
C MET A 47 7.08 16.55 9.24
N LEU A 48 5.95 17.26 9.45
CA LEU A 48 5.12 17.80 8.37
C LEU A 48 5.68 19.07 7.71
N ASP A 49 6.79 19.62 8.21
CA ASP A 49 7.23 20.98 7.89
C ASP A 49 8.19 21.11 6.70
N GLU A 50 8.48 20.03 5.93
CA GLU A 50 9.40 20.18 4.79
C GLU A 50 8.95 19.70 3.39
N THR A 51 7.89 18.89 3.19
CA THR A 51 7.46 18.54 1.80
C THR A 51 5.99 18.12 1.61
N ALA A 52 5.05 18.48 2.49
CA ALA A 52 3.64 18.12 2.28
C ALA A 52 2.91 19.14 1.39
N ASP A 53 2.82 18.88 0.08
CA ASP A 53 1.74 19.42 -0.75
C ASP A 53 0.41 18.85 -0.20
N PRO A 54 -0.54 19.68 0.27
CA PRO A 54 -1.71 19.21 0.98
C PRO A 54 -2.85 18.87 0.02
N GLU A 55 -2.77 17.75 -0.69
CA GLU A 55 -3.92 17.15 -1.39
C GLU A 55 -3.88 15.62 -1.31
N ILE A 56 -4.05 15.06 -0.12
CA ILE A 56 -4.60 13.71 0.03
C ILE A 56 -5.73 13.77 1.06
N GLU A 57 -6.94 14.04 0.58
CA GLU A 57 -8.16 13.82 1.35
C GLU A 57 -8.29 12.32 1.64
N ALA A 58 -8.22 11.94 2.91
CA ALA A 58 -8.54 10.60 3.37
C ALA A 58 -10.06 10.37 3.21
N PRO A 59 -10.51 9.29 2.54
CA PRO A 59 -11.92 8.96 2.55
C PRO A 59 -12.29 8.36 3.91
N ALA A 60 -13.20 9.03 4.62
CA ALA A 60 -13.87 8.49 5.80
C ALA A 60 -14.86 7.39 5.37
N GLU A 61 -14.81 6.24 6.06
CA GLU A 61 -15.83 5.19 5.92
C GLU A 61 -17.14 5.59 6.62
N GLU A 62 -18.25 5.35 5.92
CA GLU A 62 -19.47 4.64 6.37
C GLU A 62 -20.73 5.19 5.68
N THR A 63 -21.35 4.42 4.77
CA THR A 63 -22.72 3.85 4.94
C THR A 63 -23.18 3.08 3.68
N ASP A 64 -23.84 1.94 3.94
CA ASP A 64 -24.58 1.06 3.02
C ASP A 64 -25.38 1.75 1.90
N ALA A 65 -25.17 1.32 0.64
CA ALA A 65 -26.19 0.94 -0.35
C ALA A 65 -25.54 0.48 -1.70
N ASP A 66 -25.67 -0.81 -2.03
CA ASP A 66 -25.46 -1.41 -3.36
C ASP A 66 -26.56 -0.88 -4.35
N PRO A 67 -26.41 -0.82 -5.71
CA PRO A 67 -25.71 -1.81 -6.55
C PRO A 67 -24.90 -1.34 -7.78
N GLN A 68 -23.88 -2.16 -8.11
CA GLN A 68 -23.46 -2.51 -9.47
C GLN A 68 -22.82 -1.41 -10.37
N ALA A 69 -21.48 -1.35 -10.37
CA ALA A 69 -20.69 -0.90 -11.52
C ALA A 69 -19.42 -1.76 -11.64
N GLY A 70 -19.36 -2.51 -12.73
CA GLY A 70 -18.36 -3.55 -12.97
C GLY A 70 -16.95 -3.02 -13.20
N GLY A 71 -16.02 -3.68 -12.55
CA GLY A 71 -14.59 -3.53 -12.74
C GLY A 71 -13.93 -4.54 -11.82
N SER A 72 -13.98 -5.81 -12.21
CA SER A 72 -13.30 -6.89 -11.48
C SER A 72 -11.83 -6.53 -11.37
N ALA A 73 -11.39 -6.08 -10.20
CA ALA A 73 -9.98 -6.04 -9.86
C ALA A 73 -9.50 -7.49 -9.93
N GLU A 74 -8.80 -7.83 -11.01
CA GLU A 74 -8.32 -9.17 -11.26
C GLU A 74 -7.18 -9.46 -10.28
N VAL A 75 -7.53 -10.07 -9.15
CA VAL A 75 -6.57 -10.56 -8.17
C VAL A 75 -6.02 -11.88 -8.71
N VAL A 76 -4.80 -11.85 -9.23
CA VAL A 76 -4.13 -13.04 -9.72
C VAL A 76 -3.36 -13.69 -8.56
N SER A 77 -3.76 -14.91 -8.18
CA SER A 77 -3.10 -15.67 -7.11
C SER A 77 -1.70 -16.15 -7.51
N LEU A 78 -0.75 -16.08 -6.59
CA LEU A 78 0.66 -16.48 -6.78
C LEU A 78 0.87 -17.94 -7.23
N ASP A 79 -0.09 -18.83 -6.95
CA ASP A 79 -0.06 -20.22 -7.44
C ASP A 79 -0.20 -20.33 -8.96
N SER A 80 -0.76 -19.32 -9.66
CA SER A 80 -0.89 -19.32 -11.12
C SER A 80 0.47 -19.34 -11.87
N PHE A 81 1.58 -19.06 -11.17
CA PHE A 81 2.93 -19.05 -11.73
C PHE A 81 3.74 -20.31 -11.43
N ARG A 82 3.22 -21.25 -10.62
CA ARG A 82 3.91 -22.52 -10.36
C ARG A 82 3.67 -23.48 -11.53
N LYS A 83 4.73 -23.78 -12.28
CA LYS A 83 4.67 -24.78 -13.36
C LYS A 83 4.43 -26.17 -12.75
N PRO A 84 3.49 -26.98 -13.28
CA PRO A 84 3.35 -28.36 -12.87
C PRO A 84 4.59 -29.15 -13.31
N SER A 85 5.10 -29.98 -12.40
CA SER A 85 6.06 -31.05 -12.70
C SER A 85 5.35 -32.25 -13.30
#